data_AF-A0A531KI53-F1
#
_entry.id   AF-A0A531KI53-F1
#
_cell.length_a   1.000
_cell.length_b   1.000
_cell.length_c   1.000
_cell.angle_alpha   90.00
_cell.angle_beta   90.00
_cell.angle_gamma   90.00
#
_symmetry.space_group_name_H-M   'P 1'
#
loop_
_entity.id
_entity.type
_entity.pdbx_description
1 polymer ?
#
loop_
_entity_poly.entity_id
_entity_poly.type
_entity_poly.pdbx_seq_one_letter_code
_entity_poly.pdbx_strand_id
1 'polypeptide(L)'
;MKADVQSVVCTSVPPAKGNGNETYTALVWRRLKRSWTGMIGLILVCLLMIMTIFAEFFAPVDPKLTGVGFAPPQTISMTDRDGNFVFPPRSYPIRETDELDPVTFQPIVGPDYENPQTLGFFVKGFGYRLFGLIPAQRHFFGATDGTPVNFLGTDKFGRDVLSRIIYGSR
;
A
#
# COMPACT_ATOMS: atom_id res chain seq x y z
N MET A 1 72.83 -38.88 -39.71
CA MET A 1 71.84 -37.79 -39.85
C MET A 1 70.66 -38.18 -38.96
N LYS A 2 70.31 -37.32 -38.00
CA LYS A 2 69.59 -37.65 -36.75
C LYS A 2 68.12 -38.05 -37.00
N ALA A 3 67.66 -39.12 -36.36
CA ALA A 3 66.24 -39.43 -36.23
C ALA A 3 65.66 -38.55 -35.12
N ASP A 4 64.77 -37.63 -35.50
CA ASP A 4 64.06 -36.75 -34.57
C ASP A 4 62.89 -37.54 -33.96
N VAL A 5 63.09 -38.01 -32.73
CA VAL A 5 62.02 -38.65 -31.95
C VAL A 5 61.23 -37.55 -31.27
N GLN A 6 60.13 -37.13 -31.89
CA GLN A 6 59.21 -36.19 -31.28
C GLN A 6 58.49 -36.89 -30.12
N SER A 7 58.82 -36.46 -28.90
CA SER A 7 58.12 -36.86 -27.68
C SER A 7 56.68 -36.37 -27.73
N VAL A 8 55.72 -37.30 -27.78
CA VAL A 8 54.29 -37.00 -27.66
C VAL A 8 54.04 -36.47 -26.24
N VAL A 9 53.85 -35.16 -26.13
CA VAL A 9 53.47 -34.51 -24.88
C VAL A 9 52.02 -34.86 -24.60
N CYS A 10 51.80 -35.80 -23.67
CA CYS A 10 50.47 -36.06 -23.11
C CYS A 10 50.03 -34.84 -22.30
N THR A 11 49.23 -33.96 -22.90
CA THR A 11 48.57 -32.88 -22.18
C THR A 11 47.45 -33.49 -21.33
N SER A 12 47.64 -33.51 -20.02
CA SER A 12 46.58 -33.88 -19.08
C SER A 12 45.44 -32.88 -19.23
N VAL A 13 44.31 -33.31 -19.76
CA VAL A 13 43.08 -32.52 -19.79
C VAL A 13 42.74 -32.17 -18.33
N PRO A 14 42.62 -30.88 -17.96
CA PRO A 14 42.28 -30.52 -16.60
C PRO A 14 40.91 -31.11 -16.24
N PRO A 15 40.71 -31.59 -15.00
CA PRO A 15 39.44 -32.18 -14.60
C PRO A 15 38.33 -31.16 -14.82
N ALA A 16 37.30 -31.55 -15.57
CA ALA A 16 36.11 -30.75 -15.77
C ALA A 16 35.57 -30.36 -14.39
N LYS A 17 35.55 -29.05 -14.11
CA LYS A 17 35.11 -28.50 -12.84
C LYS A 17 33.70 -29.01 -12.56
N GLY A 18 33.57 -29.88 -11.55
CA GLY A 18 32.29 -30.45 -11.16
C GLY A 18 31.33 -29.33 -10.81
N ASN A 19 30.31 -29.14 -11.63
CA ASN A 19 29.19 -28.29 -11.27
C ASN A 19 28.51 -28.98 -10.08
N GLY A 20 28.64 -28.40 -8.89
CA GLY A 20 27.97 -28.92 -7.70
C GLY A 20 26.49 -29.10 -7.97
N ASN A 21 25.86 -30.07 -7.29
CA ASN A 21 24.43 -30.35 -7.39
C ASN A 21 23.63 -29.12 -6.90
N GLU A 22 23.49 -28.11 -7.75
CA GLU A 22 22.72 -26.90 -7.45
C GLU A 22 21.26 -27.32 -7.33
N THR A 23 20.67 -27.03 -6.17
CA THR A 23 19.25 -27.31 -5.92
C THR A 23 18.41 -26.60 -6.97
N TYR A 24 17.37 -27.25 -7.49
CA TYR A 24 16.50 -26.68 -8.53
C TYR A 24 16.02 -25.25 -8.21
N THR A 25 15.74 -24.98 -6.93
CA THR A 25 15.34 -23.66 -6.42
C THR A 25 16.42 -22.58 -6.60
N ALA A 26 17.70 -22.93 -6.45
CA ALA A 26 18.82 -22.02 -6.67
C ALA A 26 18.95 -21.62 -8.14
N LEU A 27 18.73 -22.57 -9.06
CA LEU A 27 18.70 -22.30 -10.50
C LEU A 27 17.55 -21.37 -10.90
N VAL A 28 16.35 -21.62 -10.35
CA VAL A 28 15.17 -20.76 -10.57
C VAL A 28 15.41 -19.34 -10.05
N TRP A 29 15.97 -19.21 -8.84
CA TRP A 29 16.26 -17.90 -8.24
C TRP A 29 17.29 -17.11 -9.05
N ARG A 30 18.35 -17.76 -9.53
CA ARG A 30 19.37 -17.14 -10.39
C ARG A 30 18.77 -16.66 -11.71
N ARG A 31 17.86 -17.45 -12.30
CA ARG A 31 17.14 -17.07 -13.53
C ARG A 31 16.22 -15.88 -13.28
N LEU A 32 15.48 -15.86 -12.16
CA LEU A 32 14.57 -14.76 -11.80
C LEU A 32 15.32 -13.45 -11.56
N LYS A 33 16.45 -13.49 -10.84
CA LYS A 33 17.30 -12.30 -10.62
C LYS A 33 17.90 -11.70 -11.88
N ARG A 34 17.95 -12.47 -12.97
CA ARG A 34 18.47 -11.99 -14.25
C ARG A 34 17.45 -11.19 -15.05
N SER A 35 16.15 -11.35 -14.81
CA SER A 35 15.10 -10.62 -15.51
C SER A 35 14.53 -9.48 -14.64
N TRP A 36 14.58 -8.25 -15.16
CA TRP A 36 13.99 -7.11 -14.46
C TRP A 36 12.46 -7.26 -14.35
N THR A 37 11.78 -7.70 -15.41
CA THR A 37 10.34 -7.97 -15.39
C THR A 37 9.94 -9.00 -14.33
N GLY A 38 10.71 -10.08 -14.19
CA GLY A 38 10.49 -11.09 -13.16
C GLY A 38 10.70 -10.54 -11.75
N MET A 39 11.69 -9.68 -11.57
CA MET A 39 11.94 -9.02 -10.28
C MET A 39 10.83 -8.03 -9.89
N ILE A 40 10.29 -7.27 -10.85
CA ILE A 40 9.12 -6.39 -10.61
C ILE A 40 7.92 -7.23 -10.16
N GLY A 41 7.66 -8.36 -10.83
CA GLY A 41 6.58 -9.28 -10.44
C GLY A 41 6.77 -9.83 -9.03
N LEU A 42 8.00 -10.23 -8.67
CA LEU A 42 8.31 -10.69 -7.31
C LEU A 42 8.08 -9.58 -6.28
N ILE A 43 8.55 -8.36 -6.55
CA ILE A 43 8.35 -7.20 -5.66
C ILE A 43 6.85 -6.93 -5.45
N LEU A 44 6.06 -6.95 -6.52
CA LEU A 44 4.61 -6.76 -6.44
C LEU A 44 3.95 -7.81 -5.54
N VAL A 45 4.27 -9.10 -5.73
CA VAL A 45 3.73 -10.19 -4.91
C VAL A 45 4.15 -10.04 -3.45
N CYS A 46 5.41 -9.69 -3.18
CA CYS A 46 5.89 -9.44 -1.83
C CYS A 46 5.16 -8.25 -1.18
N LEU A 47 4.93 -7.15 -1.91
CA LEU A 47 4.20 -5.99 -1.41
C LEU A 47 2.75 -6.34 -1.07
N LEU A 48 2.06 -7.08 -1.93
CA LEU A 48 0.70 -7.56 -1.66
C LEU A 48 0.68 -8.47 -0.43
N MET A 49 1.64 -9.38 -0.28
CA MET A 49 1.75 -10.25 0.89
C MET A 49 1.97 -9.46 2.19
N ILE A 50 2.80 -8.40 2.15
CA ILE A 50 3.01 -7.52 3.30
C ILE A 50 1.71 -6.80 3.64
N MET A 51 1.00 -6.27 2.64
CA MET A 51 -0.27 -5.59 2.83
C MET A 51 -1.34 -6.50 3.46
N THR A 52 -1.41 -7.77 3.06
CA THR A 52 -2.39 -8.72 3.62
C THR A 52 -2.05 -9.11 5.06
N ILE A 53 -0.77 -9.37 5.35
CA ILE A 53 -0.27 -9.71 6.69
C ILE A 53 -0.49 -8.55 7.67
N PHE A 54 -0.28 -7.32 7.22
CA PHE A 54 -0.42 -6.10 8.03
C PHE A 54 -1.72 -5.34 7.71
N ALA A 55 -2.78 -6.04 7.27
CA ALA A 55 -4.04 -5.43 6.86
C ALA A 55 -4.62 -4.46 7.91
N GLU A 56 -4.54 -4.83 9.19
CA GLU A 56 -5.05 -4.03 10.31
C GLU A 56 -4.25 -2.73 10.52
N PHE A 57 -2.98 -2.69 10.12
CA PHE A 57 -2.12 -1.51 10.20
C PHE A 57 -2.29 -0.57 9.00
N PHE A 58 -2.63 -1.11 7.82
CA PHE A 58 -2.84 -0.33 6.60
C PHE A 58 -4.27 0.21 6.44
N ALA A 59 -5.24 -0.36 7.12
CA ALA A 59 -6.62 0.10 7.07
C ALA A 59 -6.78 1.43 7.84
N PRO A 60 -7.18 2.54 7.19
CA PRO A 60 -7.31 3.84 7.86
C PRO A 60 -8.51 3.92 8.82
N VAL A 61 -9.55 3.11 8.58
CA VAL A 61 -10.82 3.15 9.31
C VAL A 61 -11.23 1.73 9.71
N ASP A 62 -11.98 1.59 10.80
CA ASP A 62 -12.54 0.31 11.19
C ASP A 62 -13.50 -0.18 10.07
N PRO A 63 -13.28 -1.36 9.47
CA PRO A 63 -14.10 -1.87 8.37
C PRO A 63 -15.56 -2.16 8.77
N LYS A 64 -15.86 -2.23 10.06
CA LYS A 64 -17.20 -2.46 10.61
C LYS A 64 -17.91 -1.17 11.02
N LEU A 65 -17.19 -0.06 11.13
CA LEU A 65 -17.76 1.22 11.51
C LEU A 65 -18.70 1.71 10.42
N THR A 66 -19.95 1.97 10.80
CA THR A 66 -20.99 2.48 9.92
C THR A 66 -21.05 4.00 10.01
N GLY A 67 -21.32 4.65 8.88
CA GLY A 67 -21.39 6.11 8.79
C GLY A 67 -22.36 6.55 7.70
N VAL A 68 -22.05 7.67 7.06
CA VAL A 68 -22.83 8.18 5.92
C VAL A 68 -22.66 7.25 4.72
N GLY A 69 -23.77 6.76 4.18
CA GLY A 69 -23.79 5.85 3.03
C GLY A 69 -23.45 6.58 1.73
N PHE A 70 -22.72 5.91 0.83
CA PHE A 70 -22.32 6.45 -0.46
C PHE A 70 -21.59 7.80 -0.39
N ALA A 71 -20.78 7.99 0.65
CA ALA A 71 -19.94 9.17 0.75
C ALA A 71 -18.91 9.14 -0.39
N PRO A 72 -18.67 10.29 -1.05
CA PRO A 72 -17.68 10.39 -2.11
C PRO A 72 -16.25 10.15 -1.58
N PRO A 73 -15.30 9.78 -2.47
CA PRO A 73 -13.89 9.65 -2.11
C PRO A 73 -13.32 10.96 -1.57
N GLN A 74 -12.66 10.90 -0.40
CA GLN A 74 -11.96 12.03 0.17
C GLN A 74 -10.55 12.12 -0.38
N THR A 75 -10.25 13.23 -1.05
CA THR A 75 -8.94 13.46 -1.67
C THR A 75 -7.97 14.14 -0.72
N ILE A 76 -6.69 13.94 -0.97
CA ILE A 76 -5.61 14.63 -0.28
C ILE A 76 -5.42 15.98 -0.97
N SER A 77 -5.62 17.07 -0.25
CA SER A 77 -5.35 18.43 -0.70
C SER A 77 -4.19 19.05 0.07
N MET A 78 -3.29 19.68 -0.67
CA MET A 78 -2.17 20.48 -0.16
C MET A 78 -2.44 21.98 -0.35
N THR A 79 -3.66 22.33 -0.73
CA THR A 79 -4.05 23.68 -1.11
C THR A 79 -5.28 24.10 -0.30
N ASP A 80 -5.29 25.35 0.15
CA ASP A 80 -6.47 25.96 0.76
C ASP A 80 -7.55 26.34 -0.27
N ARG A 81 -8.72 26.76 0.23
CA ARG A 81 -9.78 27.38 -0.58
C ARG A 81 -9.24 28.50 -1.47
N ASP A 82 -8.33 29.31 -0.94
CA ASP A 82 -7.76 30.48 -1.61
C ASP A 82 -6.59 30.15 -2.55
N GLY A 83 -6.25 28.87 -2.74
CA GLY A 83 -5.13 28.48 -3.60
C GLY A 83 -3.75 28.53 -2.93
N ASN A 84 -3.67 28.92 -1.66
CA ASN A 84 -2.43 28.94 -0.90
C ASN A 84 -1.95 27.51 -0.60
N PHE A 85 -0.64 27.28 -0.77
CA PHE A 85 -0.02 26.01 -0.38
C PHE A 85 0.03 25.89 1.14
N VAL A 86 -0.49 24.78 1.67
CA VAL A 86 -0.52 24.52 3.12
C VAL A 86 -0.04 23.12 3.39
N PHE A 87 0.88 23.03 4.37
CA PHE A 87 1.41 21.80 4.92
C PHE A 87 1.14 21.81 6.42
N PRO A 88 0.69 20.69 7.04
CA PRO A 88 0.58 19.31 6.53
C PRO A 88 -0.56 19.06 5.51
N PRO A 89 -0.49 17.96 4.72
CA PRO A 89 -1.58 17.55 3.82
C PRO A 89 -2.89 17.38 4.60
N ARG A 90 -4.01 17.75 3.99
CA ARG A 90 -5.33 17.71 4.62
C ARG A 90 -6.40 17.22 3.64
N SER A 91 -7.50 16.68 4.15
CA SER A 91 -8.70 16.39 3.37
C SER A 91 -9.84 17.28 3.81
N TYR A 92 -10.66 17.72 2.86
CA TYR A 92 -11.87 18.47 3.15
C TYR A 92 -13.05 17.51 3.06
N PRO A 93 -13.67 17.12 4.19
CA PRO A 93 -14.82 16.24 4.16
C PRO A 93 -15.97 16.97 3.46
N ILE A 94 -16.70 16.23 2.60
CA ILE A 94 -17.89 16.76 1.98
C ILE A 94 -19.03 16.67 3.01
N ARG A 95 -19.62 17.81 3.34
CA ARG A 95 -20.75 17.93 4.27
C ARG A 95 -21.88 18.73 3.61
N GLU A 96 -23.07 18.55 4.15
CA GLU A 96 -24.18 19.46 3.90
C GLU A 96 -23.83 20.79 4.57
N THR A 97 -23.64 21.84 3.76
CA THR A 97 -23.42 23.19 4.27
C THR A 97 -24.74 23.68 4.89
N ASP A 98 -24.66 24.54 5.92
CA ASP A 98 -25.84 25.22 6.47
C ASP A 98 -26.52 26.17 5.46
N GLU A 99 -25.90 26.38 4.30
CA GLU A 99 -26.45 27.14 3.18
C GLU A 99 -27.44 26.29 2.37
N LEU A 100 -28.67 26.79 2.26
CA LEU A 100 -29.73 26.21 1.43
C LEU A 100 -29.75 26.90 0.07
N ASP A 101 -29.93 26.12 -1.00
CA ASP A 101 -30.19 26.67 -2.33
C ASP A 101 -31.49 27.50 -2.30
N PRO A 102 -31.48 28.79 -2.69
CA PRO A 102 -32.63 29.69 -2.60
C PRO A 102 -33.82 29.27 -3.47
N VAL A 103 -33.63 28.40 -4.47
CA VAL A 103 -34.70 27.93 -5.35
C VAL A 103 -35.25 26.59 -4.89
N THR A 104 -34.37 25.63 -4.58
CA THR A 104 -34.77 24.26 -4.25
C THR A 104 -34.94 24.02 -2.75
N PHE A 105 -34.44 24.92 -1.90
CA PHE A 105 -34.33 24.79 -0.44
C PHE A 105 -33.66 23.48 0.00
N GLN A 106 -32.77 22.95 -0.85
CA GLN A 106 -31.94 21.79 -0.52
C GLN A 106 -30.61 22.26 0.07
N PRO A 107 -30.04 21.52 1.04
CA PRO A 107 -28.71 21.82 1.57
C PRO A 107 -27.66 21.69 0.47
N ILE A 108 -26.79 22.69 0.34
CA ILE A 108 -25.71 22.68 -0.64
C ILE A 108 -24.60 21.76 -0.13
N VAL A 109 -24.38 20.65 -0.84
CA VAL A 109 -23.32 19.69 -0.52
C VAL A 109 -21.99 20.20 -1.07
N GLY A 110 -21.02 20.42 -0.20
CA GLY A 110 -19.71 20.96 -0.57
C GLY A 110 -18.58 20.52 0.36
N PRO A 111 -17.31 20.78 -0.03
CA PRO A 111 -16.18 20.58 0.86
C PRO A 111 -16.25 21.55 2.05
N ASP A 112 -16.21 21.01 3.27
CA ASP A 112 -16.12 21.81 4.50
C ASP A 112 -14.68 22.31 4.67
N TYR A 113 -14.47 23.60 4.39
CA TYR A 113 -13.18 24.29 4.56
C TYR A 113 -12.95 24.79 5.99
N GLU A 114 -13.98 24.83 6.83
CA GLU A 114 -13.85 25.30 8.22
C GLU A 114 -13.24 24.23 9.11
N ASN A 115 -13.52 22.95 8.83
CA ASN A 115 -13.03 21.81 9.59
C ASN A 115 -12.16 20.87 8.74
N PRO A 116 -10.95 21.30 8.31
CA PRO A 116 -10.06 20.44 7.53
C PRO A 116 -9.52 19.27 8.38
N GLN A 117 -9.56 18.06 7.82
CA GLN A 117 -8.97 16.88 8.46
C GLN A 117 -7.49 16.79 8.11
N THR A 118 -6.61 17.04 9.08
CA THR A 118 -5.16 16.99 8.85
C THR A 118 -4.68 15.54 8.75
N LEU A 119 -4.00 15.20 7.66
CA LEU A 119 -3.51 13.86 7.37
C LEU A 119 -2.06 13.67 7.83
N GLY A 120 -1.75 12.47 8.26
CA GLY A 120 -0.41 12.10 8.70
C GLY A 120 -0.12 10.62 8.57
N PHE A 121 1.15 10.26 8.77
CA PHE A 121 1.59 8.88 8.86
C PHE A 121 1.68 8.42 10.32
N PHE A 122 1.51 7.12 10.56
CA PHE A 122 1.60 6.50 11.89
C PHE A 122 0.67 7.16 12.93
N VAL A 123 -0.53 7.56 12.49
CA VAL A 123 -1.54 8.21 13.34
C VAL A 123 -2.16 7.23 14.32
N LYS A 124 -2.71 7.73 15.43
CA LYS A 124 -3.53 6.91 16.33
C LYS A 124 -4.94 6.85 15.75
N GLY A 125 -5.50 5.65 15.67
CA GLY A 125 -6.87 5.43 15.22
C GLY A 125 -7.52 4.31 16.01
N PHE A 126 -8.37 3.51 15.35
CA PHE A 126 -9.09 2.43 16.00
C PHE A 126 -8.13 1.35 16.54
N GLY A 127 -8.51 0.71 17.64
CA GLY A 127 -7.73 -0.36 18.23
C GLY A 127 -7.87 -1.67 17.45
N TYR A 128 -6.76 -2.35 17.21
CA TYR A 128 -6.71 -3.67 16.61
C TYR A 128 -5.71 -4.58 17.34
N ARG A 129 -5.69 -5.86 16.98
CA ARG A 129 -4.76 -6.83 17.57
C ARG A 129 -3.92 -7.45 16.47
N LEU A 130 -2.70 -6.95 16.32
CA LEU A 130 -1.78 -7.48 15.33
C LEU A 130 -1.58 -8.99 15.55
N PHE A 131 -1.88 -9.77 14.51
CA PHE A 131 -1.91 -11.25 14.55
C PHE A 131 -2.81 -11.85 15.65
N GLY A 132 -3.78 -11.09 16.16
CA GLY A 132 -4.65 -11.47 17.28
C GLY A 132 -4.00 -11.38 18.66
N LEU A 133 -2.71 -11.01 18.76
CA LEU A 133 -1.93 -11.11 19.99
C LEU A 133 -1.49 -9.75 20.54
N ILE A 134 -0.98 -8.86 19.69
CA ILE A 134 -0.35 -7.61 20.13
C ILE A 134 -1.36 -6.47 19.97
N PRO A 135 -1.86 -5.86 21.05
CA PRO A 135 -2.75 -4.71 20.95
C PRO A 135 -1.99 -3.53 20.34
N ALA A 136 -2.53 -2.97 19.26
CA ALA A 136 -1.98 -1.84 18.55
C ALA A 136 -3.10 -0.87 18.15
N GLN A 137 -2.74 0.39 17.95
CA GLN A 137 -3.66 1.48 17.61
C GLN A 137 -3.09 2.43 16.56
N ARG A 138 -1.91 2.09 16.03
CA ARG A 138 -1.16 2.92 15.09
C ARG A 138 -1.52 2.49 13.69
N HIS A 139 -1.93 3.43 12.86
CA HIS A 139 -2.27 3.17 11.46
C HIS A 139 -1.28 3.85 10.56
N PHE A 140 -0.95 3.22 9.43
CA PHE A 140 0.05 3.74 8.50
C PHE A 140 -0.30 5.15 8.02
N PHE A 141 -1.57 5.41 7.72
CA PHE A 141 -2.05 6.66 7.16
C PHE A 141 -3.48 6.96 7.60
N GLY A 142 -3.79 8.22 7.92
CA GLY A 142 -5.12 8.66 8.35
C GLY A 142 -5.12 10.08 8.90
N ALA A 143 -6.22 10.51 9.51
CA ALA A 143 -6.28 11.81 10.18
C ALA A 143 -5.52 11.81 11.52
N THR A 144 -4.83 12.91 11.79
CA THR A 144 -4.11 13.15 13.06
C THR A 144 -5.06 13.28 14.25
N ASP A 145 -6.28 13.78 14.01
CA ASP A 145 -7.33 13.93 15.02
C ASP A 145 -8.08 12.62 15.31
N GLY A 146 -7.72 11.52 14.62
CA GLY A 146 -8.38 10.21 14.76
C GLY A 146 -9.76 10.12 14.11
N THR A 147 -10.22 11.17 13.44
CA THR A 147 -11.46 11.14 12.65
C THR A 147 -11.34 10.17 11.48
N PRO A 148 -12.40 9.43 11.12
CA PRO A 148 -12.36 8.55 9.96
C PRO A 148 -12.16 9.36 8.67
N VAL A 149 -11.25 8.89 7.82
CA VAL A 149 -10.99 9.46 6.49
C VAL A 149 -11.23 8.37 5.45
N ASN A 150 -12.22 8.60 4.59
CA ASN A 150 -12.68 7.63 3.60
C ASN A 150 -12.07 7.92 2.22
N PHE A 151 -10.83 7.49 2.01
CA PHE A 151 -10.08 7.78 0.77
C PHE A 151 -10.73 7.25 -0.51
N LEU A 152 -11.44 6.11 -0.43
CA LEU A 152 -12.20 5.54 -1.54
C LEU A 152 -13.71 5.71 -1.38
N GLY A 153 -14.14 6.52 -0.41
CA GLY A 153 -15.55 6.71 -0.07
C GLY A 153 -16.11 5.54 0.74
N THR A 154 -17.44 5.54 0.87
CA THR A 154 -18.16 4.54 1.67
C THR A 154 -19.16 3.72 0.87
N ASP A 155 -19.52 2.55 1.38
CA ASP A 155 -20.57 1.72 0.81
C ASP A 155 -21.99 2.18 1.22
N LYS A 156 -23.02 1.42 0.84
CA LYS A 156 -24.43 1.69 1.21
C LYS A 156 -24.65 1.84 2.72
N PHE A 157 -23.85 1.15 3.54
CA PHE A 157 -23.96 1.16 5.00
C PHE A 157 -22.99 2.18 5.65
N GLY A 158 -22.30 2.97 4.84
CA GLY A 158 -21.33 3.95 5.30
C GLY A 158 -20.03 3.36 5.80
N ARG A 159 -19.71 2.11 5.42
CA ARG A 159 -18.44 1.47 5.77
C ARG A 159 -17.36 1.87 4.77
N ASP A 160 -16.14 2.06 5.26
CA ASP A 160 -15.01 2.47 4.43
C ASP A 160 -14.64 1.42 3.38
N VAL A 161 -14.65 1.80 2.11
CA VAL A 161 -14.37 0.88 1.00
C VAL A 161 -12.91 0.44 1.00
N LEU A 162 -11.97 1.35 1.24
CA LEU A 162 -10.54 1.05 1.24
C LEU A 162 -10.20 0.03 2.33
N SER A 163 -10.60 0.31 3.56
CA SER A 163 -10.37 -0.58 4.70
C SER A 163 -10.98 -1.96 4.44
N ARG A 164 -12.18 -2.03 3.86
CA ARG A 164 -12.80 -3.32 3.50
C ARG A 164 -12.05 -4.09 2.42
N ILE A 165 -11.47 -3.42 1.42
CA ILE A 165 -10.62 -4.08 0.41
C ILE A 165 -9.37 -4.66 1.08
N ILE A 166 -8.72 -3.87 1.95
CA ILE A 166 -7.51 -4.30 2.67
C ILE A 166 -7.83 -5.50 3.57
N TYR A 167 -8.88 -5.41 4.37
CA TYR A 167 -9.30 -6.51 5.25
C TYR A 167 -9.76 -7.75 4.48
N GLY A 168 -10.42 -7.58 3.33
CA GLY A 168 -10.86 -8.69 2.49
C GLY A 168 -9.73 -9.46 1.80
N SER A 169 -8.49 -8.97 1.88
CA SER A 169 -7.32 -9.67 1.34
C SER A 169 -6.72 -10.74 2.27
N ARG A 170 -7.16 -10.78 3.54
CA ARG A 170 -6.69 -11.71 4.59
C ARG A 170 -7.72 -12.80 4.84
#